data_AF-A0A976JS82-F1
#
_entry.id   AF-A0A976JS82-F1
#
_cell.length_a   1.000
_cell.length_b   1.000
_cell.length_c   1.000
_cell.angle_alpha   90.00
_cell.angle_beta   90.00
_cell.angle_gamma   90.00
#
_symmetry.space_group_name_H-M   'P 1'
#
loop_
_entity.id
_entity.type
_entity.pdbx_description
1 polymer ?
#
loop_
_entity_poly.entity_id
_entity_poly.type
_entity_poly.pdbx_seq_one_letter_code
_entity_poly.pdbx_strand_id
1 'polypeptide(L)'
;MDSIWKFELEVIDEQLIKMPAGSLTLDVQVQNGKPCLWARVNPKIEKVKRRIITHGTGHQVPETTGDYIGSYQLQGGALVFHVFEAA
;
A
#
# COMPACT_ATOMS: atom_id res chain seq x y z
N MET A 1 -9.11 19.33 -9.43
CA MET A 1 -9.59 18.98 -8.09
C MET A 1 -9.11 17.59 -7.80
N ASP A 2 -8.47 17.39 -6.66
CA ASP A 2 -7.99 16.08 -6.25
C ASP A 2 -9.13 15.28 -5.63
N SER A 3 -8.99 13.96 -5.61
CA SER A 3 -9.95 13.02 -5.04
C SER A 3 -9.22 11.97 -4.21
N ILE A 4 -9.89 11.40 -3.20
CA ILE A 4 -9.37 10.28 -2.44
C ILE A 4 -9.79 8.98 -3.12
N TRP A 5 -8.82 8.17 -3.53
CA TRP A 5 -9.07 6.85 -4.10
C TRP A 5 -8.67 5.76 -3.10
N LYS A 6 -9.34 4.62 -3.20
CA LYS A 6 -9.06 3.41 -2.44
C LYS A 6 -8.56 2.32 -3.37
N PHE A 7 -7.53 1.61 -2.94
CA PHE A 7 -6.95 0.46 -3.63
C PHE A 7 -6.96 -0.72 -2.68
N GLU A 8 -7.71 -1.78 -3.00
CA GLU A 8 -7.61 -3.04 -2.26
C GLU A 8 -6.24 -3.67 -2.55
N LEU A 9 -5.61 -4.19 -1.50
CA LEU A 9 -4.35 -4.92 -1.60
C LEU A 9 -4.63 -6.42 -1.41
N GLU A 10 -3.91 -7.24 -2.17
CA GLU A 10 -3.82 -8.67 -1.89
C GLU A 10 -2.76 -8.90 -0.80
N VAL A 11 -2.92 -9.95 0.02
CA VAL A 11 -1.95 -10.31 1.07
C VAL A 11 -0.83 -11.16 0.45
N ILE A 12 0.03 -10.50 -0.33
CA ILE A 12 1.19 -11.08 -1.02
C ILE A 12 2.40 -10.16 -0.84
N ASP A 13 3.61 -10.72 -0.99
CA ASP A 13 4.87 -10.00 -0.71
C ASP A 13 5.07 -8.78 -1.61
N GLU A 14 4.68 -8.87 -2.89
CA GLU A 14 4.81 -7.77 -3.84
C GLU A 14 3.59 -7.69 -4.77
N GLN A 15 3.11 -6.48 -5.03
CA GLN A 15 2.07 -6.23 -6.02
C GLN A 15 2.23 -4.88 -6.73
N LEU A 16 1.60 -4.76 -7.89
CA LEU A 16 1.56 -3.51 -8.67
C LEU A 16 0.16 -2.91 -8.64
N ILE A 17 0.05 -1.69 -8.13
CA ILE A 17 -1.20 -0.92 -8.17
C ILE A 17 -1.11 0.21 -9.20
N LYS A 18 -2.19 0.42 -9.96
CA LYS A 18 -2.27 1.49 -10.96
C LYS A 18 -2.95 2.71 -10.37
N MET A 19 -2.19 3.80 -10.18
CA MET A 19 -2.73 5.07 -9.70
C MET A 19 -2.16 6.26 -10.49
N PRO A 20 -2.83 7.42 -10.53
CA PRO A 20 -2.31 8.60 -11.21
C PRO A 20 -0.90 8.96 -10.73
N ALA A 21 -0.03 9.36 -11.65
CA ALA A 21 1.33 9.81 -11.30
C ALA A 21 1.29 10.98 -10.30
N GLY A 22 2.24 11.00 -9.35
CA GLY A 22 2.30 12.03 -8.31
C GLY A 22 1.23 11.92 -7.22
N SER A 23 0.50 10.80 -7.15
CA SER A 23 -0.45 10.55 -6.06
C SER A 23 0.26 10.51 -4.70
N LEU A 24 -0.34 11.15 -3.70
CA LEU A 24 0.14 11.11 -2.32
C LEU A 24 -0.53 9.95 -1.59
N THR A 25 0.24 8.93 -1.22
CA THR A 25 -0.22 7.85 -0.34
C THR A 25 -0.52 8.43 1.04
N LEU A 26 -1.67 8.05 1.61
CA LEU A 26 -2.16 8.60 2.88
C LEU A 26 -2.02 7.59 4.02
N ASP A 27 -2.56 6.39 3.84
CA ASP A 27 -2.56 5.36 4.87
C ASP A 27 -2.86 3.98 4.26
N VAL A 28 -2.55 2.93 5.01
CA VAL A 28 -2.99 1.56 4.79
C VAL A 28 -3.70 1.03 6.03
N GLN A 29 -4.92 0.54 5.87
CA GLN A 29 -5.71 -0.04 6.95
C GLN A 29 -6.57 -1.21 6.45
N VAL A 30 -7.14 -1.97 7.37
CA VAL A 30 -8.10 -3.03 7.03
C VAL A 30 -9.51 -2.48 7.02
N GLN A 31 -10.21 -2.66 5.89
CA GLN A 31 -11.64 -2.38 5.76
C GLN A 31 -12.34 -3.68 5.34
N ASN A 32 -13.36 -4.09 6.09
CA ASN A 32 -14.12 -5.32 5.83
C ASN A 32 -13.24 -6.57 5.65
N GLY A 33 -12.19 -6.69 6.47
CA GLY A 33 -11.27 -7.82 6.43
C GLY A 33 -10.24 -7.80 5.31
N LYS A 34 -10.19 -6.73 4.49
CA LYS A 34 -9.20 -6.56 3.42
C LYS A 34 -8.27 -5.38 3.67
N PRO A 35 -6.95 -5.53 3.49
CA PRO A 35 -6.05 -4.38 3.50
C PRO A 35 -6.36 -3.46 2.31
N CYS A 36 -6.39 -2.17 2.59
CA CYS A 36 -6.73 -1.12 1.64
C CYS A 36 -5.73 0.01 1.79
N LEU A 37 -5.24 0.54 0.68
CA LEU A 37 -4.42 1.75 0.62
C LEU A 37 -5.27 2.91 0.12
N TRP A 38 -5.15 4.06 0.76
CA TRP A 38 -5.78 5.30 0.31
C TRP A 38 -4.75 6.30 -0.18
N ALA A 39 -5.09 7.03 -1.23
CA ALA A 39 -4.24 8.07 -1.79
C ALA A 39 -5.05 9.30 -2.22
N ARG A 40 -4.45 10.48 -2.09
CA ARG A 40 -4.92 11.70 -2.74
C ARG A 40 -4.38 11.73 -4.16
N VAL A 41 -5.28 11.77 -5.14
CA VAL A 41 -4.94 11.64 -6.55
C VAL A 41 -5.51 12.80 -7.36
N ASN A 42 -4.80 13.21 -8.40
CA ASN A 42 -5.35 14.04 -9.46
C ASN A 42 -5.88 13.12 -10.58
N PRO A 43 -7.21 13.00 -10.75
CA PRO A 43 -7.82 12.02 -11.68
C PRO A 43 -7.56 12.35 -13.16
N LYS A 44 -7.03 13.52 -13.48
CA LYS A 44 -6.69 13.95 -14.85
C LYS A 44 -5.29 13.51 -15.29
N ILE A 45 -4.48 12.98 -14.37
CA ILE A 45 -3.12 12.53 -14.65
C ILE A 45 -3.14 11.04 -15.04
N GLU A 46 -2.27 10.68 -15.98
CA GLU A 46 -2.11 9.30 -16.43
C GLU A 46 -1.70 8.37 -15.28
N LYS A 47 -2.21 7.13 -15.31
CA LYS A 47 -1.92 6.14 -14.28
C LYS A 47 -0.57 5.48 -14.55
N VAL A 48 0.25 5.40 -13.51
CA VAL A 48 1.49 4.63 -13.47
C VAL A 48 1.32 3.42 -12.57
N LYS A 49 2.18 2.41 -12.76
CA LYS A 49 2.27 1.28 -11.84
C LYS A 49 3.19 1.67 -10.69
N ARG A 50 2.73 1.49 -9.46
CA ARG A 50 3.53 1.64 -8.23
C ARG A 50 3.71 0.27 -7.59
N ARG A 51 4.93 -0.03 -7.17
CA ARG A 51 5.30 -1.31 -6.58
C ARG A 51 5.14 -1.25 -5.07
N ILE A 52 4.20 -2.03 -4.56
CA ILE A 52 3.87 -2.11 -3.15
C ILE A 52 4.42 -3.42 -2.62
N ILE A 53 5.24 -3.33 -1.57
CA ILE A 53 5.90 -4.47 -0.93
C ILE A 53 5.34 -4.63 0.47
N THR A 54 5.07 -5.86 0.88
CA THR A 54 4.56 -6.19 2.21
C THR A 54 5.50 -7.17 2.90
N HIS A 55 5.86 -6.88 4.15
CA HIS A 55 6.65 -7.79 4.99
C HIS A 55 5.88 -8.13 6.26
N GLY A 56 5.92 -9.40 6.67
CA GLY A 56 5.41 -9.84 7.97
C GLY A 56 6.33 -9.43 9.12
N THR A 57 5.79 -9.26 10.32
CA THR A 57 6.61 -9.00 11.52
C THR A 57 7.61 -10.15 11.74
N GLY A 58 8.88 -9.79 11.92
CA GLY A 58 9.98 -10.75 12.12
C GLY A 58 10.64 -11.25 10.82
N HIS A 59 10.14 -10.85 9.65
CA HIS A 59 10.76 -11.18 8.36
C HIS A 59 11.92 -10.23 8.03
N GLN A 60 12.87 -10.72 7.23
CA GLN A 60 13.97 -9.89 6.73
C GLN A 60 13.44 -8.85 5.75
N VAL A 61 13.92 -7.61 5.88
CA VAL A 61 13.57 -6.49 5.00
C VAL A 61 14.79 -6.15 4.15
N PRO A 62 14.79 -6.45 2.84
CA PRO A 62 15.88 -6.06 1.96
C PRO A 62 16.04 -4.54 1.89
N GLU A 63 17.27 -4.05 1.68
CA GLU A 63 17.56 -2.61 1.50
C GLU A 63 16.81 -2.00 0.31
N THR A 64 16.39 -2.84 -0.65
CA THR A 64 15.64 -2.45 -1.85
C THR A 64 14.13 -2.28 -1.63
N THR A 65 13.64 -2.41 -0.39
CA THR A 65 12.21 -2.39 -0.06
C THR A 65 11.56 -1.01 -0.28
N GLY A 66 12.30 0.08 -0.05
CA GLY A 66 11.83 1.45 -0.27
C GLY A 66 11.14 2.09 0.94
N ASP A 67 10.24 3.03 0.67
CA ASP A 67 9.65 3.94 1.65
C ASP A 67 8.49 3.30 2.41
N TYR A 68 8.48 3.46 3.73
CA TYR A 68 7.42 2.93 4.58
C TYR A 68 6.10 3.71 4.39
N ILE A 69 5.00 2.98 4.18
CA ILE A 69 3.64 3.53 4.08
C ILE A 69 2.92 3.43 5.41
N GLY A 70 2.90 2.24 6.01
CA GLY A 70 2.06 1.95 7.17
C GLY A 70 2.00 0.46 7.48
N SER A 71 1.20 0.10 8.48
CA SER A 71 1.03 -1.28 8.92
C SER A 71 -0.45 -1.64 9.01
N TYR A 72 -0.79 -2.89 8.68
CA TYR A 72 -2.13 -3.40 8.85
C TYR A 72 -2.11 -4.74 9.59
N GLN A 73 -3.22 -5.04 10.26
CA GLN A 73 -3.35 -6.25 11.08
C GLN A 73 -4.55 -7.07 10.61
N LEU A 74 -4.36 -8.37 10.47
CA LEU A 74 -5.42 -9.33 10.13
C LEU A 74 -5.64 -10.30 11.28
N GLN A 75 -6.78 -11.01 11.23
CA GLN A 75 -7.16 -12.03 12.21
C GLN A 75 -7.09 -11.53 13.66
N GLY A 76 -7.63 -10.33 13.92
CA GLY A 76 -7.67 -9.76 15.27
C GLY A 76 -6.28 -9.41 15.84
N GLY A 77 -5.29 -9.17 14.98
CA GLY A 77 -3.92 -8.82 15.40
C GLY A 77 -2.96 -9.99 15.44
N ALA A 78 -3.43 -11.22 15.18
CA ALA A 78 -2.56 -12.39 15.11
C ALA A 78 -1.55 -12.32 13.94
N LEU A 79 -1.91 -11.61 12.87
CA LEU A 79 -1.04 -11.36 11.73
C LEU A 79 -0.82 -9.85 11.58
N VAL A 80 0.45 -9.43 11.58
CA VAL A 80 0.85 -8.03 11.43
C VAL A 80 1.76 -7.90 10.22
N PHE A 81 1.43 -6.95 9.36
CA PHE A 81 2.11 -6.70 8.10
C PHE A 81 2.50 -5.23 7.98
N HIS A 82 3.64 -4.99 7.34
CA HIS A 82 4.25 -3.69 7.14
C HIS A 82 4.38 -3.42 5.64
N VAL A 83 3.82 -2.31 5.18
CA VAL A 83 3.69 -1.98 3.75
C VAL A 83 4.66 -0.87 3.40
N PHE A 84 5.33 -1.07 2.27
CA PHE A 84 6.32 -0.17 1.70
C PHE A 84 6.00 0.09 0.24
N GLU A 85 6.46 1.23 -0.25
CA GLU A 85 6.51 1.53 -1.67
C GLU A 85 7.96 1.52 -2.13
N ALA A 86 8.24 0.73 -3.15
CA ALA A 86 9.58 0.75 -3.70
C ALA A 86 9.85 2.04 -4.48
N ALA A 87 11.10 2.50 -4.39
CA ALA A 87 11.62 3.63 -5.17
C ALA A 87 11.54 3.40 -6.69
#